data_AF-A0A3P6FTL9-F1
#
_entry.id   AF-A0A3P6FTL9-F1
#
_cell.length_a   1.000
_cell.length_b   1.000
_cell.length_c   1.000
_cell.angle_alpha   90.00
_cell.angle_beta   90.00
_cell.angle_gamma   90.00
#
_symmetry.space_group_name_H-M   'P 1'
#
loop_
_entity.id
_entity.type
_entity.pdbx_description
1 polymer ?
#
loop_
_entity_poly.entity_id
_entity_poly.type
_entity_poly.pdbx_seq_one_letter_code
_entity_poly.pdbx_strand_id
1 'polypeptide(L)'
;MSFLGHFQQNIAKPKLFDTESSADDGAEHENYGDKVDARDIPLLYLETKIQNAPVGSPQRQEAQKNLLEEINHRKQIDQNIIEILRLSLKQTDVLDLLTSTRTTGQPVVDDWDCYKTLVKSFKNQCGAKMEYDMMYARALANICNMGVDVKESVAAIEEPCAH
;
A
#
# COMPACT_ATOMS: atom_id res chain seq x y z
N MET A 1 -38.81 7.25 -9.55
CA MET A 1 -38.05 7.82 -8.42
C MET A 1 -36.63 7.30 -8.54
N SER A 2 -35.73 8.18 -9.00
CA SER A 2 -34.34 7.91 -9.30
C SER A 2 -33.50 8.20 -8.05
N PHE A 3 -32.75 7.22 -7.56
CA PHE A 3 -31.72 7.43 -6.54
C PHE A 3 -30.53 6.56 -6.94
N LEU A 4 -29.63 7.15 -7.73
CA LEU A 4 -28.23 6.73 -7.93
C LEU A 4 -27.54 7.82 -8.77
N GLY A 5 -27.50 9.01 -8.19
CA GLY A 5 -26.65 10.11 -8.65
C GLY A 5 -26.05 10.76 -7.42
N HIS A 6 -24.75 11.00 -7.44
CA HIS A 6 -23.88 11.53 -6.36
C HIS A 6 -23.08 10.50 -5.57
N PHE A 7 -22.22 9.74 -6.26
CA PHE A 7 -20.93 9.36 -5.70
C PHE A 7 -19.82 9.44 -6.77
N GLN A 8 -19.75 10.60 -7.42
CA GLN A 8 -18.58 11.01 -8.20
C GLN A 8 -18.27 12.46 -7.83
N GLN A 9 -17.36 12.63 -6.88
CA GLN A 9 -16.40 13.74 -6.83
C GLN A 9 -15.45 13.51 -5.65
N ASN A 10 -14.15 13.55 -5.94
CA ASN A 10 -13.02 13.55 -5.00
C ASN A 10 -12.52 12.20 -4.48
N ILE A 11 -12.34 11.22 -5.36
CA ILE A 11 -11.18 10.32 -5.24
C ILE A 11 -10.21 10.80 -6.31
N ALA A 12 -9.05 11.29 -5.89
CA ALA A 12 -7.95 11.55 -6.80
C ALA A 12 -7.76 10.29 -7.63
N LYS A 13 -7.98 10.39 -8.95
CA LYS A 13 -7.68 9.28 -9.87
C LYS A 13 -6.25 8.86 -9.56
N PRO A 14 -5.97 7.60 -9.21
CA PRO A 14 -4.61 7.11 -9.35
C PRO A 14 -4.23 7.40 -10.80
N LYS A 15 -3.03 7.96 -11.03
CA LYS A 15 -2.52 8.23 -12.37
C LYS A 15 -2.36 6.92 -13.13
N LEU A 16 -3.48 6.43 -13.63
CA LEU A 16 -3.57 5.41 -14.64
C LEU A 16 -3.68 6.19 -15.95
N PHE A 17 -2.56 6.25 -16.67
CA PHE A 17 -2.42 6.81 -18.02
C PHE A 17 -2.36 8.35 -18.12
N ASP A 18 -1.17 8.92 -17.88
CA ASP A 18 -0.73 10.16 -18.55
C ASP A 18 0.51 9.81 -19.39
N THR A 19 0.31 9.43 -20.66
CA THR A 19 1.42 9.34 -21.63
C THR A 19 1.68 10.74 -22.16
N GLU A 20 2.60 11.46 -21.51
CA GLU A 20 3.13 12.71 -22.06
C GLU A 20 4.24 12.35 -23.05
N SER A 21 3.86 12.30 -24.33
CA SER A 21 4.75 12.12 -25.47
C SER A 21 5.71 13.31 -25.56
N SER A 22 6.94 13.15 -25.08
CA SER A 22 8.07 13.96 -25.53
C SER A 22 8.76 13.22 -26.69
N ALA A 23 8.83 13.90 -27.83
CA ALA A 23 9.51 13.40 -29.02
C ALA A 23 11.03 13.44 -28.80
N ASP A 24 11.69 12.30 -29.00
CA ASP A 24 13.08 12.26 -29.47
C ASP A 24 13.36 10.90 -30.16
N ASP A 25 14.24 10.96 -31.15
CA ASP A 25 14.43 10.03 -32.26
C ASP A 25 15.09 8.69 -31.89
N GLY A 26 14.71 7.62 -32.62
CA GLY A 26 15.56 6.42 -32.79
C GLY A 26 14.93 5.11 -32.35
N ALA A 27 14.73 4.22 -33.32
CA ALA A 27 14.05 2.95 -33.18
C ALA A 27 14.74 1.94 -32.25
N GLU A 28 13.98 1.37 -31.30
CA GLU A 28 13.80 -0.07 -31.11
C GLU A 28 12.36 -0.31 -30.63
N HIS A 29 11.55 -0.97 -31.45
CA HIS A 29 10.17 -1.30 -31.12
C HIS A 29 10.17 -2.56 -30.24
N GLU A 30 10.59 -2.44 -28.98
CA GLU A 30 10.35 -3.48 -27.99
C GLU A 30 8.84 -3.52 -27.72
N ASN A 31 8.17 -4.57 -28.20
CA ASN A 31 6.85 -4.94 -27.70
C ASN A 31 7.02 -5.46 -26.27
N TYR A 32 7.28 -4.54 -25.36
CA TYR A 32 7.27 -4.82 -23.94
C TYR A 32 5.81 -4.96 -23.54
N GLY A 33 5.32 -6.20 -23.45
CA GLY A 33 3.99 -6.48 -22.91
C GLY A 33 3.80 -5.72 -21.60
N ASP A 34 2.70 -4.98 -21.49
CA ASP A 34 2.46 -3.95 -20.48
C ASP A 34 2.97 -4.37 -19.09
N LYS A 35 3.93 -3.61 -18.52
CA LYS A 35 4.53 -3.94 -17.22
C LYS A 35 3.48 -3.74 -16.14
N VAL A 36 3.19 -4.82 -15.41
CA VAL A 36 2.31 -4.78 -14.24
C VAL A 36 3.15 -4.89 -12.98
N ASP A 37 2.89 -4.03 -12.00
CA ASP A 37 3.45 -4.18 -10.65
C ASP A 37 2.88 -5.46 -10.00
N ALA A 38 3.76 -6.30 -9.46
CA ALA A 38 3.34 -7.56 -8.82
C ALA A 38 2.31 -7.35 -7.69
N ARG A 39 2.33 -6.19 -7.02
CA ARG A 39 1.39 -5.81 -5.96
C ARG A 39 -0.01 -5.54 -6.48
N ASP A 40 -0.17 -5.21 -7.76
CA ASP A 40 -1.45 -4.89 -8.38
C ASP A 40 -2.10 -6.08 -9.08
N ILE A 41 -1.37 -7.19 -9.24
CA ILE A 41 -1.90 -8.45 -9.79
C ILE A 41 -3.21 -8.89 -9.10
N PRO A 42 -3.36 -8.85 -7.76
CA PRO A 42 -4.62 -9.24 -7.11
C PRO A 42 -5.81 -8.36 -7.52
N LEU A 43 -5.61 -7.05 -7.69
CA LEU A 43 -6.66 -6.13 -8.13
C LEU A 43 -7.06 -6.42 -9.58
N LEU A 44 -6.07 -6.54 -10.47
CA LEU A 44 -6.29 -6.85 -11.89
C LEU A 44 -6.98 -8.19 -12.08
N TYR A 45 -6.64 -9.19 -11.26
CA TYR A 45 -7.32 -10.47 -11.25
C TYR A 45 -8.81 -10.34 -10.90
N LEU A 46 -9.14 -9.55 -9.86
CA LEU A 46 -10.53 -9.31 -9.47
C LEU A 46 -11.30 -8.52 -10.53
N GLU A 47 -10.69 -7.48 -11.11
CA GLU A 47 -11.28 -6.72 -12.22
C GLU A 47 -11.58 -7.61 -13.42
N THR A 48 -10.62 -8.45 -13.82
CA THR A 48 -10.77 -9.44 -14.91
C THR A 48 -11.90 -10.43 -14.58
N LYS A 49 -11.98 -10.91 -13.33
CA LYS A 49 -13.05 -11.80 -12.86
C LYS A 49 -14.43 -11.14 -12.94
N ILE A 50 -14.54 -9.85 -12.66
CA ILE A 50 -15.79 -9.08 -12.77
C ILE A 50 -16.20 -8.91 -14.24
N GLN A 51 -15.24 -8.58 -15.11
CA GLN A 51 -15.48 -8.38 -16.54
C GLN A 51 -15.97 -9.67 -17.22
N ASN A 52 -15.36 -10.81 -16.86
CA ASN A 52 -15.68 -12.11 -17.46
C ASN A 52 -16.93 -12.77 -16.87
N ALA A 53 -17.44 -12.31 -15.71
CA ALA A 53 -18.61 -12.88 -15.08
C ALA A 53 -19.92 -12.27 -15.64
N PRO A 54 -20.98 -13.10 -15.85
CA PRO A 54 -22.27 -12.61 -16.30
C PRO A 54 -22.83 -11.51 -15.39
N VAL A 55 -23.46 -10.50 -15.99
CA VAL A 55 -24.08 -9.39 -15.24
C VAL A 55 -25.12 -9.95 -14.27
N GLY A 56 -25.06 -9.51 -13.01
CA GLY A 56 -25.98 -9.94 -11.96
C GLY A 56 -25.69 -11.33 -11.36
N SER A 57 -24.68 -12.06 -11.85
CA SER A 57 -24.32 -13.36 -11.28
C SER A 57 -23.77 -13.24 -9.85
N PRO A 58 -23.98 -14.25 -8.99
CA PRO A 58 -23.36 -14.29 -7.66
C PRO A 58 -21.84 -14.16 -7.70
N GLN A 59 -21.19 -14.79 -8.69
CA GLN A 59 -19.74 -14.69 -8.90
C GLN A 59 -19.28 -13.26 -9.17
N ARG A 60 -20.04 -12.50 -9.98
CA ARG A 60 -19.72 -11.09 -10.24
C ARG A 60 -19.88 -10.24 -8.99
N GLN A 61 -20.95 -10.45 -8.23
CA GLN A 61 -21.21 -9.73 -6.98
C GLN A 61 -20.13 -10.01 -5.93
N GLU A 62 -19.72 -11.28 -5.79
CA GLU A 62 -18.63 -11.68 -4.90
C GLU A 62 -17.31 -11.03 -5.32
N ALA A 63 -16.96 -11.07 -6.61
CA ALA A 63 -15.74 -10.44 -7.10
C ALA A 63 -15.72 -8.91 -6.89
N GLN A 64 -16.87 -8.25 -7.07
CA GLN A 64 -17.03 -6.81 -6.78
C GLN A 64 -16.85 -6.51 -5.29
N LYS A 65 -17.45 -7.33 -4.41
CA LYS A 65 -17.28 -7.22 -2.97
C LYS A 65 -15.80 -7.36 -2.58
N ASN A 66 -15.14 -8.40 -3.06
CA ASN A 66 -13.74 -8.67 -2.74
C ASN A 66 -12.82 -7.55 -3.26
N LEU A 67 -13.10 -6.98 -4.44
CA LEU A 67 -12.35 -5.83 -4.96
C LEU A 67 -12.50 -4.60 -4.07
N LEU A 68 -13.72 -4.29 -3.63
CA LEU A 68 -13.97 -3.18 -2.72
C LEU A 68 -13.29 -3.39 -1.37
N GLU A 69 -13.34 -4.60 -0.82
CA GLU A 69 -12.65 -4.96 0.43
C GLU A 69 -11.14 -4.78 0.31
N GLU A 70 -10.53 -5.24 -0.78
CA GLU A 70 -9.09 -5.08 -1.02
C GLU A 70 -8.69 -3.61 -1.18
N ILE A 71 -9.45 -2.81 -1.94
CA ILE A 71 -9.18 -1.36 -2.09
C ILE A 71 -9.28 -0.63 -0.74
N ASN A 72 -10.31 -0.94 0.05
CA ASN A 72 -10.49 -0.32 1.37
C ASN A 72 -9.38 -0.74 2.33
N HIS A 73 -8.98 -2.01 2.32
CA HIS A 73 -7.87 -2.53 3.11
C HIS A 73 -6.57 -1.79 2.79
N ARG A 74 -6.20 -1.68 1.50
CA ARG A 74 -5.01 -0.95 1.08
C ARG A 74 -5.02 0.50 1.54
N LYS A 75 -6.16 1.19 1.37
CA LYS A 75 -6.33 2.58 1.84
C LYS A 75 -6.12 2.70 3.35
N GLN A 76 -6.68 1.80 4.14
CA GLN A 76 -6.50 1.79 5.59
C GLN A 76 -5.03 1.59 5.96
N ILE A 77 -4.36 0.61 5.33
CA ILE A 77 -2.94 0.34 5.56
C ILE A 77 -2.06 1.56 5.19
N ASP A 78 -2.30 2.19 4.04
CA ASP A 78 -1.58 3.39 3.60
C ASP A 78 -1.72 4.54 4.61
N GLN A 79 -2.92 4.72 5.17
CA GLN A 79 -3.18 5.75 6.17
C GLN A 79 -2.53 5.42 7.51
N ASN A 80 -2.67 4.18 7.96
CA ASN A 80 -2.17 3.72 9.24
C ASN A 80 -0.65 3.82 9.31
N ILE A 81 0.08 3.37 8.28
CA ILE A 81 1.55 3.42 8.31
C ILE A 81 2.11 4.85 8.39
N ILE A 82 1.45 5.81 7.74
CA ILE A 82 1.84 7.22 7.82
C ILE A 82 1.68 7.70 9.26
N GLU A 83 0.56 7.37 9.91
CA GLU A 83 0.31 7.80 11.29
C GLU A 83 1.23 7.08 12.29
N ILE A 84 1.51 5.79 12.07
CA ILE A 84 2.49 5.02 12.85
C ILE A 84 3.86 5.69 12.83
N LEU A 85 4.33 6.13 11.65
CA LEU A 85 5.60 6.84 11.54
C LEU A 85 5.57 8.16 12.32
N ARG A 86 4.49 8.94 12.21
CA ARG A 86 4.36 10.21 12.93
C ARG A 86 4.38 10.02 14.44
N LEU A 87 3.61 9.07 14.94
CA LEU A 87 3.51 8.77 16.37
C LEU A 87 4.82 8.20 16.92
N SER A 88 5.45 7.27 16.20
CA SER A 88 6.71 6.65 16.63
C SER A 88 7.86 7.67 16.68
N LEU A 89 7.97 8.52 15.66
CA LEU A 89 9.10 9.46 15.52
C LEU A 89 8.82 10.82 16.17
N LYS A 90 7.56 11.08 16.56
CA LYS A 90 7.08 12.37 17.08
C LYS A 90 7.36 13.51 16.08
N GLN A 91 7.16 13.23 14.79
CA GLN A 91 7.42 14.14 13.65
C GLN A 91 6.22 14.18 12.71
N THR A 92 6.01 15.30 12.03
CA THR A 92 4.90 15.47 11.07
C THR A 92 5.30 15.13 9.63
N ASP A 93 6.54 15.45 9.26
CA ASP A 93 7.12 15.17 7.94
C ASP A 93 7.84 13.83 7.97
N VAL A 94 7.15 12.78 7.49
CA VAL A 94 7.60 11.39 7.57
C VAL A 94 7.47 10.64 6.24
N LEU A 95 7.01 11.31 5.18
CA LEU A 95 6.70 10.63 3.91
C LEU A 95 7.96 10.07 3.26
N ASP A 96 9.10 10.77 3.37
CA ASP A 96 10.38 10.28 2.87
C ASP A 96 10.79 8.96 3.54
N LEU A 97 10.39 8.73 4.79
CA LEU A 97 10.73 7.52 5.55
C LEU A 97 9.94 6.29 5.10
N LEU A 98 8.87 6.46 4.30
CA LEU A 98 8.16 5.33 3.69
C LEU A 98 9.07 4.58 2.70
N THR A 99 9.95 5.30 2.01
CA THR A 99 10.74 4.74 0.90
C THR A 99 12.25 4.88 1.08
N SER A 100 12.70 5.75 2.00
CA SER A 100 14.11 6.03 2.27
C SER A 100 14.94 4.75 2.45
N THR A 101 16.04 4.69 1.73
CA THR A 101 16.99 3.58 1.73
C THR A 101 18.30 4.00 2.38
N ARG A 102 18.88 3.08 3.15
CA ARG A 102 20.25 3.24 3.65
C ARG A 102 21.25 3.17 2.50
N THR A 103 22.44 3.73 2.73
CA THR A 103 23.55 3.70 1.77
C THR A 103 23.87 2.26 1.39
N THR A 104 24.19 2.03 0.12
CA THR A 104 24.56 0.72 -0.40
C THR A 104 25.63 0.05 0.47
N GLY A 105 25.43 -1.22 0.80
CA GLY A 105 26.33 -2.00 1.66
C GLY A 105 25.98 -1.96 3.15
N GLN A 106 25.10 -1.07 3.60
CA GLN A 106 24.55 -1.12 4.96
C GLN A 106 23.41 -2.14 5.06
N PRO A 107 23.24 -2.78 6.24
CA PRO A 107 22.09 -3.65 6.48
C PRO A 107 20.80 -2.83 6.47
N VAL A 108 19.67 -3.45 6.10
CA VAL A 108 18.35 -2.80 6.08
C VAL A 108 17.99 -2.22 7.45
N VAL A 109 18.31 -2.96 8.51
CA VAL A 109 18.10 -2.54 9.90
C VAL A 109 19.29 -2.95 10.77
N ASP A 110 19.62 -2.13 11.76
CA ASP A 110 20.67 -2.45 12.74
C ASP A 110 20.13 -3.35 13.87
N ASP A 111 18.94 -3.06 14.38
CA ASP A 111 18.25 -3.87 15.39
C ASP A 111 17.17 -4.76 14.75
N TRP A 112 17.53 -6.02 14.52
CA TRP A 112 16.61 -7.02 13.96
C TRP A 112 15.50 -7.42 14.93
N ASP A 113 15.70 -7.31 16.24
CA ASP A 113 14.68 -7.68 17.24
C ASP A 113 13.61 -6.59 17.33
N CYS A 114 14.00 -5.32 17.27
CA CYS A 114 13.07 -4.21 17.04
C CYS A 114 12.25 -4.46 15.77
N TYR A 115 12.92 -4.72 14.65
CA TYR A 115 12.25 -4.89 13.36
C TYR A 115 11.24 -6.03 13.35
N LYS A 116 11.64 -7.22 13.83
CA LYS A 116 10.74 -8.38 13.94
C LYS A 116 9.55 -8.07 14.85
N THR A 117 9.76 -7.33 15.94
CA THR A 117 8.70 -6.92 16.86
C THR A 117 7.71 -5.98 16.18
N LEU A 118 8.18 -4.96 15.48
CA LEU A 118 7.32 -4.01 14.78
C LEU A 118 6.57 -4.66 13.62
N VAL A 119 7.22 -5.50 12.80
CA VAL A 119 6.56 -6.25 11.73
C VAL A 119 5.47 -7.16 12.29
N LYS A 120 5.74 -7.86 13.40
CA LYS A 120 4.74 -8.70 14.06
C LYS A 120 3.58 -7.88 14.62
N SER A 121 3.87 -6.74 15.25
CA SER A 121 2.85 -5.84 15.79
C SER A 121 1.97 -5.29 14.67
N PHE A 122 2.58 -4.73 13.62
CA PHE A 122 1.88 -4.20 12.46
C PHE A 122 0.98 -5.24 11.79
N LYS A 123 1.49 -6.46 11.58
CA LYS A 123 0.69 -7.56 11.04
C LYS A 123 -0.53 -7.89 11.90
N ASN A 124 -0.34 -7.99 13.22
CA ASN A 124 -1.40 -8.44 14.11
C ASN A 124 -2.43 -7.35 14.42
N GLN A 125 -1.98 -6.11 14.63
CA GLN A 125 -2.85 -5.01 15.03
C GLN A 125 -3.56 -4.39 13.82
N CYS A 126 -2.85 -4.22 12.69
CA CYS A 126 -3.42 -3.56 11.50
C CYS A 126 -4.02 -4.56 10.50
N GLY A 127 -4.01 -5.86 10.82
CA GLY A 127 -4.47 -6.90 9.90
C GLY A 127 -3.64 -7.02 8.62
N ALA A 128 -2.36 -6.62 8.66
CA ALA A 128 -1.57 -6.49 7.46
C ALA A 128 -1.30 -7.85 6.78
N LYS A 129 -1.43 -7.90 5.45
CA LYS A 129 -1.22 -9.07 4.58
C LYS A 129 0.13 -9.02 3.88
N MET A 130 0.58 -10.15 3.34
CA MET A 130 1.93 -10.25 2.73
C MET A 130 2.02 -9.65 1.34
N GLU A 131 0.90 -9.49 0.63
CA GLU A 131 0.84 -9.12 -0.78
C GLU A 131 1.18 -7.65 -1.01
N TYR A 132 0.37 -6.73 -0.49
CA TYR A 132 0.52 -5.29 -0.68
C TYR A 132 1.29 -4.65 0.49
N ASP A 133 0.87 -4.96 1.71
CA ASP A 133 1.22 -4.19 2.91
C ASP A 133 2.70 -4.31 3.28
N MET A 134 3.36 -5.40 2.85
CA MET A 134 4.80 -5.60 3.07
C MET A 134 5.68 -4.64 2.27
N MET A 135 5.13 -3.82 1.37
CA MET A 135 5.88 -2.69 0.83
C MET A 135 6.36 -1.73 1.94
N TYR A 136 5.63 -1.65 3.05
CA TYR A 136 5.92 -0.81 4.20
C TYR A 136 6.91 -1.44 5.19
N ALA A 137 7.39 -2.64 4.92
CA ALA A 137 8.43 -3.29 5.73
C ALA A 137 9.66 -2.39 5.90
N ARG A 138 10.04 -1.62 4.85
CA ARG A 138 11.14 -0.65 4.94
C ARG A 138 10.85 0.50 5.90
N ALA A 139 9.62 1.01 5.94
CA ALA A 139 9.23 2.06 6.88
C ALA A 139 9.39 1.61 8.34
N LEU A 140 9.00 0.37 8.65
CA LEU A 140 9.17 -0.22 9.99
C LEU A 140 10.66 -0.39 10.35
N ALA A 141 11.50 -0.76 9.38
CA ALA A 141 12.96 -0.78 9.60
C ALA A 141 13.52 0.61 9.89
N ASN A 142 13.02 1.64 9.18
CA ASN A 142 13.45 3.02 9.40
C ASN A 142 13.11 3.52 10.81
N ILE A 143 11.96 3.14 11.39
CA ILE A 143 11.64 3.45 12.80
C ILE A 143 12.73 2.89 13.74
N CYS A 144 13.11 1.63 13.57
CA CYS A 144 14.15 1.00 14.38
C CYS A 144 15.53 1.68 14.20
N ASN A 145 15.88 2.03 12.96
CA ASN A 145 17.16 2.71 12.67
C ASN A 145 17.24 4.12 13.26
N MET A 146 16.10 4.76 13.55
CA MET A 146 16.05 6.05 14.24
C MET A 146 16.27 5.94 15.75
N GLY A 147 16.38 4.72 16.29
CA GLY A 147 16.69 4.48 17.70
C GLY A 147 15.52 4.80 18.66
N VAL A 148 14.28 4.78 18.15
CA VAL A 148 13.08 4.92 19.00
C VAL A 148 12.91 3.66 19.86
N ASP A 149 12.43 3.84 21.10
CA ASP A 149 12.11 2.70 21.96
C ASP A 149 11.04 1.81 21.32
N VAL A 150 11.30 0.50 21.30
CA VAL A 150 10.42 -0.47 20.64
C VAL A 150 9.03 -0.52 21.27
N LYS A 151 8.90 -0.27 22.59
CA LYS A 151 7.59 -0.27 23.25
C LYS A 151 6.79 0.97 22.88
N GLU A 152 7.45 2.13 22.79
CA GLU A 152 6.80 3.35 22.26
C GLU A 152 6.33 3.12 20.83
N SER A 153 7.15 2.51 19.99
CA SER A 153 6.80 2.20 18.60
C SER A 153 5.66 1.17 18.48
N VAL A 154 5.58 0.19 19.38
CA VAL A 154 4.46 -0.75 19.43
C VAL A 154 3.16 -0.05 19.84
N ALA A 155 3.19 0.82 20.84
CA ALA A 155 2.01 1.62 21.23
C ALA A 155 1.54 2.54 20.09
N ALA A 156 2.49 3.12 19.35
CA ALA A 156 2.21 3.92 18.16
C ALA A 156 1.60 3.11 16.99
N ILE A 157 1.76 1.79 16.97
CA ILE A 157 1.08 0.88 16.04
C ILE A 157 -0.36 0.60 16.47
N GLU A 158 -0.59 0.45 17.77
CA GLU A 158 -1.89 0.09 18.31
C GLU A 158 -2.94 1.20 18.09
N GLU A 159 -2.55 2.47 18.21
CA GLU A 159 -3.48 3.60 18.13
C GLU A 159 -4.15 3.75 16.74
N PRO A 160 -3.41 3.85 15.61
CA PRO A 160 -4.03 3.98 14.28
C PRO A 160 -4.77 2.72 13.82
N CYS A 161 -4.44 1.56 14.40
CA CYS A 161 -4.96 0.26 13.98
C CYS A 161 -6.11 -0.27 14.84
N ALA A 162 -6.63 0.51 15.78
CA ALA A 162 -7.73 0.14 16.67
C ALA A 162 -9.13 0.24 16.02
N HIS A 163 -9.27 -0.08 14.72
CA HIS A 163 -10.50 0.13 13.94
C HIS A 163 -11.15 -1.15 13.42
#